data_AF-A0A369RW73-F1
#
_entry.id   AF-A0A369RW73-F1
#
_cell.length_a   1.000
_cell.length_b   1.000
_cell.length_c   1.000
_cell.angle_alpha   90.00
_cell.angle_beta   90.00
_cell.angle_gamma   90.00
#
_symmetry.space_group_name_H-M   'P 1'
#
loop_
_entity.id
_entity.type
_entity.pdbx_description
1 polymer ?
#
loop_
_entity_poly.entity_id
_entity_poly.type
_entity_poly.pdbx_seq_one_letter_code
_entity_poly.pdbx_strand_id
1 'polypeptide(L)'
;MMKGSVRLKMAAWVPLVIFTSFWFLVGGVAPFFVPKKNPNRQLIQTMLVTTAVCCYLFWLCAYLTQLNPLIGPLLKNETLKVMIKQWAHRSI
;
A
#
# COMPACT_ATOMS: atom_id res chain seq x y z
N MET A 1 11.27 -24.06 9.97
CA MET A 1 10.14 -23.83 9.04
C MET A 1 9.15 -22.76 9.53
N MET A 2 8.75 -22.72 10.81
CA MET A 2 7.83 -21.69 11.37
C MET A 2 8.32 -20.22 11.29
N LYS A 3 9.63 -19.97 11.35
CA LYS A 3 10.21 -18.62 11.39
C LYS A 3 9.99 -17.81 10.10
N GLY A 4 9.83 -18.49 8.96
CA GLY A 4 9.56 -17.87 7.65
C GLY A 4 8.12 -17.39 7.50
N SER A 5 7.14 -18.18 7.96
CA SER A 5 5.72 -17.79 7.93
C SER A 5 5.46 -16.57 8.81
N VAL A 6 6.08 -16.50 10.00
CA VAL A 6 5.95 -15.33 10.88
C VAL A 6 6.59 -14.08 10.27
N ARG A 7 7.74 -14.19 9.60
CA ARG A 7 8.39 -13.05 8.94
C ARG A 7 7.57 -12.50 7.76
N LEU A 8 6.97 -13.37 6.95
CA LEU A 8 6.07 -12.97 5.86
C LEU A 8 4.80 -12.30 6.38
N LYS A 9 4.21 -12.85 7.46
CA LYS A 9 3.08 -12.20 8.14
C LYS A 9 3.48 -10.82 8.65
N MET A 10 4.57 -10.66 9.39
CA MET A 10 4.97 -9.33 9.86
C MET A 10 5.22 -8.34 8.70
N ALA A 11 5.85 -8.79 7.61
CA ALA A 11 6.08 -7.95 6.43
C ALA A 11 4.77 -7.53 5.72
N ALA A 12 3.74 -8.40 5.74
CA ALA A 12 2.46 -8.08 5.12
C ALA A 12 1.61 -7.10 5.96
N TRP A 13 1.72 -7.15 7.28
CA TRP A 13 0.87 -6.35 8.17
C TRP A 13 1.37 -4.93 8.36
N VAL A 14 2.68 -4.69 8.23
CA VAL A 14 3.27 -3.35 8.38
C VAL A 14 2.68 -2.35 7.37
N PRO A 15 2.67 -2.62 6.04
CA PRO A 15 2.06 -1.70 5.08
C PRO A 15 0.57 -1.49 5.32
N LEU A 16 -0.17 -2.56 5.65
CA LEU A 16 -1.61 -2.48 5.94
C LEU A 16 -1.90 -1.50 7.08
N VAL A 17 -1.21 -1.62 8.22
CA VAL A 17 -1.43 -0.73 9.37
C VAL A 17 -1.10 0.72 9.01
N ILE A 18 0.02 0.96 8.33
CA ILE A 18 0.46 2.31 7.97
C ILE A 18 -0.54 2.97 7.02
N PHE A 19 -0.86 2.34 5.89
CA PHE A 19 -1.76 2.94 4.90
C PHE A 19 -3.20 3.06 5.40
N THR A 20 -3.71 2.10 6.18
CA THR A 20 -5.02 2.21 6.81
C THR A 20 -5.06 3.37 7.79
N SER A 21 -4.05 3.52 8.66
CA SER A 21 -3.99 4.64 9.59
C SER A 21 -3.91 6.00 8.88
N PHE A 22 -3.10 6.09 7.83
CA PHE A 22 -2.93 7.31 7.04
C PHE A 22 -4.26 7.75 6.40
N TRP A 23 -4.91 6.85 5.65
CA TRP A 23 -6.16 7.19 4.97
C TRP A 23 -7.34 7.36 5.93
N PHE A 24 -7.34 6.67 7.07
CA PHE A 24 -8.29 6.92 8.15
C PHE A 24 -8.13 8.32 8.74
N LEU A 25 -6.89 8.80 8.95
CA LEU A 25 -6.65 10.17 9.40
C LEU A 25 -7.12 11.19 8.34
N VAL A 26 -6.86 10.93 7.06
CA VAL A 26 -7.26 11.85 5.97
C VAL A 26 -8.78 11.89 5.78
N GLY A 27 -9.46 10.75 5.75
CA GLY A 27 -10.90 10.67 5.48
C GLY A 27 -11.77 10.76 6.73
N GLY A 28 -11.26 10.33 7.89
CA GLY A 28 -12.00 10.31 9.15
C GLY A 28 -11.70 11.52 10.01
N VAL A 29 -10.43 11.93 10.14
CA VAL A 29 -10.03 12.98 11.10
C VAL A 29 -9.95 14.36 10.45
N ALA A 30 -9.34 14.49 9.27
CA ALA A 30 -9.16 15.78 8.60
C ALA A 30 -10.47 16.55 8.31
N PRO A 31 -11.61 15.92 7.96
CA PRO A 31 -12.87 16.65 7.73
C PRO A 31 -13.37 17.42 8.95
N PHE A 32 -13.00 17.03 10.18
CA PHE A 32 -13.38 17.74 11.40
C PHE A 32 -12.62 19.07 11.58
N PHE A 33 -11.42 19.19 11.00
CA PHE A 33 -10.60 20.38 11.06
C PHE A 33 -10.95 21.43 9.99
N VAL A 34 -11.92 21.17 9.11
CA VAL A 34 -12.37 22.14 8.10
C VAL A 34 -13.10 23.32 8.78
N PRO A 35 -12.64 24.58 8.62
CA PRO A 35 -13.20 25.74 9.31
C PRO A 35 -14.69 25.94 9.05
N LYS A 36 -15.47 26.13 10.13
CA LYS A 36 -16.93 26.31 10.06
C LYS A 36 -17.38 27.54 9.27
N LYS A 37 -16.52 28.56 9.16
CA LYS A 37 -16.81 29.82 8.43
C LYS A 37 -16.72 29.68 6.91
N ASN A 38 -16.23 28.56 6.39
CA ASN A 38 -16.06 28.39 4.96
C ASN A 38 -17.40 28.05 4.27
N PRO A 39 -17.87 28.84 3.29
CA PRO A 39 -19.09 28.55 2.54
C PRO A 39 -19.05 27.21 1.80
N ASN A 40 -17.86 26.74 1.41
CA ASN A 40 -17.66 25.47 0.69
C ASN A 40 -17.26 24.31 1.62
N ARG A 41 -17.57 24.39 2.92
CA ARG A 41 -17.14 23.40 3.92
C ARG A 41 -17.59 21.98 3.57
N GLN A 42 -18.85 21.79 3.19
CA GLN A 42 -19.38 20.47 2.87
C GLN A 42 -18.70 19.87 1.64
N LEU A 43 -18.45 20.68 0.60
CA LEU A 43 -17.72 20.26 -0.59
C LEU A 43 -16.30 19.77 -0.23
N ILE A 44 -15.58 20.51 0.61
CA ILE A 44 -14.23 20.11 1.03
C ILE A 44 -14.27 18.81 1.83
N GLN A 45 -15.25 18.66 2.74
CA GLN A 45 -15.40 17.43 3.51
C GLN A 45 -15.70 16.22 2.62
N THR A 46 -16.61 16.36 1.64
CA THR A 46 -16.92 15.26 0.72
C THR A 46 -15.75 14.94 -0.20
N MET A 47 -14.99 15.94 -0.66
CA MET A 47 -13.75 15.72 -1.42
C MET A 47 -12.73 14.92 -0.60
N LEU A 48 -12.46 15.32 0.65
CA LEU A 48 -11.53 14.61 1.53
C LEU A 48 -11.94 13.16 1.77
N VAL A 49 -13.21 12.91 2.10
CA VAL A 49 -13.74 11.56 2.36
C VAL A 49 -13.69 10.71 1.08
N THR A 50 -14.15 11.24 -0.05
CA THR A 50 -14.21 10.50 -1.32
C THR A 50 -12.81 10.15 -1.82
N THR A 51 -11.86 11.10 -1.75
CA THR A 51 -10.46 10.85 -2.09
C THR A 51 -9.85 9.79 -1.18
N ALA A 52 -10.09 9.87 0.14
CA ALA A 52 -9.54 8.88 1.07
C ALA A 52 -10.05 7.46 0.77
N VAL A 53 -11.35 7.32 0.49
CA VAL A 53 -11.94 6.01 0.13
C VAL A 53 -11.39 5.50 -1.19
N CYS A 54 -11.35 6.32 -2.25
CA CYS A 54 -10.92 5.84 -3.57
C CYS A 54 -9.43 5.48 -3.59
N CYS A 55 -8.57 6.29 -2.98
CA CYS A 55 -7.13 6.04 -2.93
C CYS A 55 -6.80 4.83 -2.04
N TYR A 56 -7.49 4.68 -0.90
CA TYR A 56 -7.31 3.52 -0.04
C TYR A 56 -7.74 2.22 -0.74
N LEU A 57 -8.91 2.20 -1.38
CA LEU A 57 -9.39 1.01 -2.10
C LEU A 57 -8.49 0.66 -3.28
N PHE A 58 -8.07 1.65 -4.07
CA PHE A 58 -7.15 1.44 -5.18
C PHE A 58 -5.84 0.78 -4.71
N TRP A 59 -5.24 1.34 -3.65
CA TRP A 59 -4.02 0.79 -3.06
C TRP A 59 -4.25 -0.61 -2.47
N LEU A 60 -5.31 -0.79 -1.69
CA LEU A 60 -5.60 -2.04 -0.99
C LEU A 60 -5.80 -3.18 -1.99
N CYS A 61 -6.56 -2.95 -3.06
CA CYS A 61 -6.76 -3.95 -4.12
C CYS A 61 -5.43 -4.34 -4.77
N ALA A 62 -4.59 -3.37 -5.15
CA ALA A 62 -3.27 -3.64 -5.74
C ALA A 62 -2.33 -4.39 -4.79
N TYR A 63 -2.46 -4.14 -3.49
CA TYR A 63 -1.67 -4.80 -2.46
C TYR A 63 -2.13 -6.25 -2.23
N LEU A 64 -3.44 -6.48 -2.07
CA LEU A 64 -3.99 -7.80 -1.76
C LEU A 64 -3.74 -8.82 -2.89
N THR A 65 -3.77 -8.39 -4.15
CA THR A 65 -3.49 -9.27 -5.29
C THR A 65 -2.05 -9.82 -5.29
N GLN A 66 -1.12 -9.15 -4.61
CA GLN A 66 0.29 -9.56 -4.56
C GLN A 66 0.64 -10.41 -3.34
N LEU A 67 -0.28 -10.61 -2.38
CA LEU A 67 0.01 -11.36 -1.15
C LEU A 67 0.14 -12.87 -1.37
N ASN A 68 -0.57 -13.43 -2.35
CA ASN A 68 -0.50 -14.84 -2.73
C ASN A 68 -0.50 -14.95 -4.26
N PRO A 69 0.61 -14.59 -4.93
CA PRO A 69 0.68 -14.61 -6.39
C PRO A 69 0.72 -16.06 -6.90
N LEU A 70 -0.10 -16.39 -7.89
CA LEU A 70 -0.10 -17.72 -8.53
C LEU A 70 0.96 -17.83 -9.63
N ILE A 71 1.38 -16.70 -10.19
CA ILE A 71 2.27 -16.62 -11.35
C ILE A 71 3.43 -15.68 -11.02
N GLY A 72 4.65 -16.17 -11.24
CA GLY A 72 5.87 -15.36 -11.15
C GLY A 72 6.25 -14.72 -12.48
N PRO A 73 7.16 -13.73 -12.49
CA PRO A 73 7.62 -13.11 -13.73
C PRO A 73 8.44 -14.10 -14.57
N LEU A 74 8.22 -14.10 -15.89
CA LEU A 74 8.98 -14.89 -16.86
C LEU A 74 10.10 -14.02 -17.46
N LEU A 75 11.37 -14.35 -17.15
CA LEU A 75 12.52 -13.56 -17.58
C LEU A 75 13.39 -14.30 -18.59
N LYS A 76 13.96 -13.54 -19.53
CA LYS A 76 15.02 -14.02 -20.42
C LYS A 76 16.34 -14.14 -19.63
N ASN A 77 17.16 -15.12 -20.02
CA ASN A 77 18.43 -15.42 -19.34
C ASN A 77 19.38 -14.21 -19.25
N GLU A 78 19.40 -13.34 -20.27
CA GLU A 78 20.24 -12.14 -20.24
C GLU A 78 19.77 -11.13 -19.18
N THR A 79 18.45 -10.90 -19.06
CA THR A 79 17.89 -10.04 -18.01
C THR A 79 18.15 -10.62 -16.63
N LEU A 80 18.03 -11.95 -16.48
CA LEU A 80 18.31 -12.64 -15.22
C LEU A 80 19.77 -12.45 -14.78
N LYS A 81 20.74 -12.59 -15.69
CA LYS A 81 22.17 -12.34 -15.40
C LYS A 81 22.41 -10.93 -14.86
N VAL A 82 21.79 -9.92 -15.49
CA VAL A 82 21.90 -8.52 -15.05
C VAL A 82 21.28 -8.34 -13.67
N MET A 83 20.08 -8.89 -13.43
CA MET A 83 19.42 -8.79 -12.13
C MET A 83 20.23 -9.42 -11.01
N ILE A 84 20.80 -10.60 -11.24
CA ILE A 84 21.67 -11.28 -10.26
C ILE A 84 22.88 -10.40 -9.96
N LYS A 85 23.54 -9.85 -10.98
CA LYS A 85 24.71 -8.98 -10.79
C LYS A 85 24.40 -7.72 -9.98
N GLN A 86 23.21 -7.13 -10.13
CA GLN A 86 22.86 -5.86 -9.49
C GLN A 86 22.21 -6.03 -8.10
N TRP A 87 21.39 -7.06 -7.91
CA TRP A 87 20.51 -7.17 -6.75
C TRP A 87 20.73 -8.43 -5.90
N ALA A 88 21.45 -9.45 -6.39
CA ALA A 88 21.73 -10.64 -5.58
C ALA A 88 22.89 -10.38 -4.61
N HIS A 89 22.56 -10.14 -3.34
CA HIS A 89 23.56 -10.00 -2.25
C HIS A 89 24.27 -11.33 -1.92
N ARG A 90 23.77 -12.48 -2.40
CA ARG A 90 24.48 -13.76 -2.27
C ARG A 90 25.20 -14.05 -3.58
N SER A 91 26.46 -13.64 -3.62
CA SER A 91 27.45 -14.24 -4.52
C SER A 91 27.39 -15.76 -4.40
N ILE A 92 27.48 -16.42 -5.55
CA ILE A 92 27.74 -17.85 -5.70
C ILE A 92 28.87 -18.27 -4.75
#